data_AF-A0A2C6MBI3-F1
#
_entry.id   AF-A0A2C6MBI3-F1
#
_cell.length_a   1.000
_cell.length_b   1.000
_cell.length_c   1.000
_cell.angle_alpha   90.00
_cell.angle_beta   90.00
_cell.angle_gamma   90.00
#
_symmetry.space_group_name_H-M   'P 1'
#
loop_
_entity.id
_entity.type
_entity.pdbx_description
1 polymer ?
#
loop_
_entity_poly.entity_id
_entity_poly.type
_entity_poly.pdbx_seq_one_letter_code
_entity_poly.pdbx_strand_id
1 'polypeptide(L)'
;MNPTRRELHNLIDALPDYKVRTVKQIIEIIIRENPWEELLASPPEVDEPLTEEEKIAINEAERDLAAGLIKPWEQVKKELGL
;
A
#
# COMPACT_ATOMS: atom_id res chain seq x y z
N MET A 1 -33.74 -8.73 -7.96
CA MET A 1 -33.09 -8.92 -9.28
C MET A 1 -31.85 -8.08 -9.31
N ASN A 2 -30.76 -8.57 -9.88
CA ASN A 2 -29.56 -7.75 -10.09
C ASN A 2 -29.80 -6.81 -11.26
N PRO A 3 -29.48 -5.51 -11.14
CA PRO A 3 -29.61 -4.57 -12.24
C PRO A 3 -28.75 -5.02 -13.43
N THR A 4 -29.27 -4.81 -14.63
CA THR A 4 -28.58 -5.12 -15.89
C THR A 4 -27.59 -4.02 -16.26
N ARG A 5 -26.53 -4.35 -17.00
CA ARG A 5 -25.59 -3.33 -17.54
C ARG A 5 -26.32 -2.27 -18.37
N ARG A 6 -27.37 -2.66 -19.09
CA ARG A 6 -28.21 -1.75 -19.88
C ARG A 6 -28.91 -0.70 -19.01
N GLU A 7 -29.43 -1.09 -17.86
CA GLU A 7 -30.07 -0.14 -16.92
C GLU A 7 -29.05 0.85 -16.35
N LEU A 8 -27.80 0.41 -16.10
CA LEU A 8 -26.73 1.31 -15.67
C LEU A 8 -26.32 2.31 -16.77
N HIS A 9 -26.18 1.86 -18.02
CA HIS A 9 -25.89 2.75 -19.14
C HIS A 9 -26.95 3.85 -19.29
N ASN A 10 -28.23 3.48 -19.22
CA ASN A 10 -29.33 4.46 -19.29
C ASN A 10 -29.27 5.51 -18.17
N LEU A 11 -28.84 5.11 -16.96
CA LEU A 11 -28.67 6.04 -15.85
C LEU A 11 -27.48 6.99 -16.06
N ILE A 12 -26.39 6.48 -16.63
CA ILE A 12 -25.22 7.29 -16.96
C ILE A 12 -25.58 8.31 -18.04
N ASP A 13 -26.31 7.91 -19.07
CA ASP A 13 -26.74 8.78 -20.17
C ASP A 13 -27.72 9.87 -19.70
N ALA A 14 -28.48 9.61 -18.63
CA ALA A 14 -29.42 10.56 -18.05
C ALA A 14 -28.80 11.50 -17.00
N LEU A 15 -27.48 11.43 -16.75
CA LEU A 15 -26.82 12.27 -15.75
C LEU A 15 -26.78 13.75 -16.19
N PRO A 16 -27.14 14.69 -15.29
CA PRO A 16 -26.82 16.09 -15.50
C PRO A 16 -25.30 16.29 -15.57
N ASP A 17 -24.83 17.15 -16.49
CA ASP A 17 -23.38 17.39 -16.74
C ASP A 17 -22.57 17.67 -15.47
N TYR A 18 -23.14 18.45 -14.55
CA TYR A 18 -22.47 18.82 -13.28
C TYR A 18 -22.24 17.62 -12.34
N LYS A 19 -22.92 16.49 -12.55
CA LYS A 19 -22.75 15.25 -11.78
C LYS A 19 -21.82 14.24 -12.44
N VAL A 20 -21.51 14.39 -13.73
CA VAL A 20 -20.70 13.43 -14.51
C VAL A 20 -19.34 13.21 -13.85
N ARG A 21 -18.67 14.29 -13.43
CA ARG A 21 -17.37 14.20 -12.75
C ARG A 21 -17.44 13.37 -11.47
N THR A 22 -18.42 13.64 -10.61
CA THR A 22 -18.58 12.94 -9.33
C THR A 22 -18.89 11.46 -9.53
N VAL A 23 -19.78 11.13 -10.48
CA VAL A 23 -20.13 9.74 -10.77
C VAL A 23 -18.94 8.98 -11.36
N LYS A 24 -18.15 9.59 -12.24
CA LYS A 24 -16.90 8.99 -12.76
C LYS A 24 -15.96 8.59 -11.63
N GLN A 25 -15.70 9.49 -10.67
CA GLN A 25 -14.83 9.20 -9.53
C GLN A 25 -15.33 8.02 -8.69
N ILE A 26 -16.63 7.96 -8.43
CA ILE A 26 -17.24 6.86 -7.66
C ILE A 26 -17.12 5.53 -8.41
N ILE A 27 -17.41 5.51 -9.72
CA ILE A 27 -17.27 4.31 -10.55
C ILE A 27 -15.81 3.85 -10.60
N GLU A 28 -14.85 4.77 -10.74
CA GLU A 28 -13.42 4.45 -10.71
C GLU A 28 -13.00 3.82 -9.38
N ILE A 29 -13.52 4.31 -8.25
CA ILE A 29 -13.28 3.69 -6.93
C ILE A 29 -13.86 2.28 -6.88
N ILE A 30 -15.08 2.07 -7.37
CA ILE A 30 -15.75 0.76 -7.35
C ILE A 30 -15.03 -0.24 -8.26
N ILE A 31 -14.50 0.22 -9.41
CA ILE A 31 -13.75 -0.63 -10.35
C ILE A 31 -12.37 -1.01 -9.80
N ARG A 32 -11.74 -0.15 -8.99
CA ARG A 32 -10.50 -0.47 -8.29
C ARG A 32 -10.77 -1.56 -7.26
N GLU A 33 -10.66 -2.84 -7.65
CA GLU A 33 -10.84 -4.00 -6.77
C GLU A 33 -9.89 -3.96 -5.56
N ASN A 34 -8.73 -3.32 -5.71
CA ASN A 34 -7.81 -3.02 -4.63
C ASN A 34 -7.30 -1.56 -4.73
N PRO A 35 -7.58 -0.69 -3.75
CA PRO A 35 -7.15 0.71 -3.79
C PRO A 35 -5.62 0.87 -3.75
N TRP A 36 -4.89 -0.20 -3.43
CA TRP A 36 -3.44 -0.22 -3.32
C TRP A 36 -2.73 -0.72 -4.58
N GLU A 37 -3.44 -1.22 -5.60
CA GLU A 37 -2.81 -1.82 -6.80
C GLU A 37 -1.87 -0.84 -7.51
N GLU A 38 -2.32 0.39 -7.73
CA GLU A 38 -1.52 1.43 -8.40
C GLU A 38 -0.30 1.82 -7.56
N LEU A 39 -0.46 1.92 -6.23
CA LEU A 39 0.63 2.22 -5.29
C LEU A 39 1.64 1.07 -5.20
N LEU A 40 1.20 -0.19 -5.19
CA LEU A 40 2.07 -1.36 -5.11
C LEU A 40 2.75 -1.67 -6.43
N ALA A 41 2.10 -1.36 -7.57
CA ALA A 41 2.68 -1.49 -8.89
C ALA A 41 3.77 -0.44 -9.17
N SER A 42 3.64 0.74 -8.58
CA SER A 42 4.62 1.83 -8.69
C SER A 42 4.75 2.55 -7.35
N PRO A 43 5.41 1.95 -6.35
CA PRO A 43 5.63 2.62 -5.08
C PRO A 43 6.44 3.89 -5.32
N PRO A 44 6.18 4.98 -4.58
CA PRO A 44 6.99 6.17 -4.68
C PRO A 44 8.46 5.81 -4.41
N GLU A 45 9.35 6.11 -5.36
CA GLU A 45 10.79 5.82 -5.27
C GLU A 45 11.53 6.71 -4.25
N VAL A 46 10.81 7.59 -3.54
CA VAL A 46 11.41 8.54 -2.61
C VAL A 46 11.63 7.82 -1.28
N ASP A 47 12.88 7.43 -1.03
CA ASP A 47 13.30 7.02 0.31
C ASP A 47 13.03 8.16 1.30
N GLU A 48 12.25 7.86 2.34
CA GLU A 48 12.03 8.79 3.44
C GLU A 48 13.37 9.14 4.11
N PRO A 49 13.63 10.41 4.46
CA PRO A 49 14.85 10.76 5.16
C PRO A 49 14.85 10.07 6.53
N LEU A 50 15.99 9.49 6.92
CA LEU A 50 16.14 8.89 8.25
C LEU A 50 15.80 9.91 9.33
N THR A 51 14.87 9.52 10.19
CA THR A 51 14.57 10.19 11.45
C THR A 51 15.74 10.07 12.41
N GLU A 52 15.77 10.90 13.45
CA GLU A 52 16.83 10.82 14.48
C GLU A 52 16.76 9.50 15.26
N GLU A 53 15.56 8.97 15.47
CA GLU A 53 15.33 7.69 16.14
C GLU A 53 15.94 6.53 15.34
N GLU A 54 15.76 6.53 14.01
CA GLU A 54 16.35 5.52 13.13
C GLU A 54 17.87 5.62 13.09
N LYS A 55 18.44 6.84 13.07
CA LYS A 55 19.90 7.01 13.14
C LYS A 55 20.47 6.45 14.44
N ILE A 56 19.77 6.65 15.55
CA ILE A 56 20.16 6.09 16.86
C ILE A 56 20.11 4.56 16.81
N ALA A 57 19.01 3.99 16.30
CA ALA A 57 18.85 2.53 16.20
C ALA A 57 19.91 1.88 15.29
N ILE A 58 20.25 2.52 14.17
CA ILE A 58 21.32 2.06 13.27
C ILE A 58 22.66 2.05 14.01
N ASN A 59 23.00 3.14 14.70
CA ASN A 59 24.25 3.23 15.44
C ASN A 59 24.31 2.23 16.62
N GLU A 60 23.19 1.93 17.26
CA GLU A 60 23.09 0.86 18.25
C GLU A 60 23.38 -0.51 17.62
N ALA A 61 22.72 -0.83 16.51
CA ALA A 61 22.92 -2.09 15.79
C ALA A 61 24.38 -2.27 15.30
N GLU A 62 25.02 -1.20 14.79
CA GLU A 62 26.42 -1.22 14.38
C GLU A 62 27.37 -1.54 15.55
N ARG A 63 27.07 -1.00 16.74
CA ARG A 63 27.84 -1.29 17.96
C ARG A 63 27.67 -2.73 18.41
N ASP A 64 26.46 -3.27 18.33
CA ASP A 64 26.18 -4.66 18.67
C ASP A 64 26.86 -5.64 17.71
N LEU A 65 26.86 -5.33 16.41
CA LEU A 65 27.62 -6.07 15.40
C LEU A 65 29.12 -6.10 15.75
N ALA A 66 29.70 -4.94 16.08
CA ALA A 66 31.12 -4.83 16.42
C ALA A 66 31.48 -5.54 17.74
N ALA A 67 30.55 -5.56 18.71
CA ALA A 67 30.70 -6.25 19.98
C ALA A 67 30.43 -7.77 19.89
N GLY A 68 29.97 -8.26 18.73
CA GLY A 68 29.57 -9.66 18.55
C GLY A 68 28.28 -10.02 19.27
N LEU A 69 27.46 -9.04 19.66
CA LEU A 69 26.15 -9.19 20.28
C LEU A 69 25.09 -9.55 19.23
N ILE A 70 25.38 -10.57 18.42
CA ILE A 70 24.59 -10.97 17.27
C ILE A 70 24.09 -12.40 17.43
N LYS A 71 22.98 -12.72 16.78
CA LYS A 71 22.46 -14.08 16.71
C LYS A 71 22.55 -14.61 15.28
N PRO A 72 23.15 -15.78 15.03
CA PRO A 72 23.15 -16.38 13.71
C PRO A 72 21.72 -16.63 13.19
N TRP A 73 21.50 -16.40 11.91
CA TRP A 73 20.17 -16.53 11.31
C TRP A 73 19.54 -17.92 11.50
N GLU A 74 20.35 -18.98 11.41
CA GLU A 74 19.88 -20.36 11.68
C GLU A 74 19.39 -20.56 13.11
N GLN A 75 19.99 -19.87 14.09
CA GLN A 75 19.53 -19.92 15.47
C GLN A 75 18.19 -19.16 15.62
N VAL A 76 18.04 -18.00 14.98
CA VAL A 76 16.79 -17.23 15.01
C VAL A 76 15.63 -18.06 14.42
N LYS A 77 15.84 -18.67 13.25
CA LYS A 77 14.82 -19.52 12.61
C LYS A 77 14.37 -20.67 13.52
N LYS A 78 15.34 -21.36 14.14
CA LYS A 78 15.06 -22.43 15.10
C LYS A 78 14.22 -21.95 16.29
N GLU A 79 14.52 -20.78 16.84
CA GLU A 79 13.76 -20.19 17.96
C GLU A 79 12.35 -19.76 17.55
N LEU A 80 12.16 -19.33 16.30
CA LEU A 80 10.86 -18.93 15.74
C LEU A 80 10.05 -20.10 15.15
N GLY A 81 10.62 -21.31 15.06
CA GLY A 81 9.97 -22.48 14.45
C GLY A 81 9.87 -22.39 12.92
N LEU A 82 10.79 -21.67 12.28
CA LEU A 82 10.91 -21.50 10.83
C LEU A 82 11.89 -22.48 10.19
#